data_AF-A0A7K1AQN6-F1
#
_entry.id   AF-A0A7K1AQN6-F1
#
_cell.length_a   1.000
_cell.length_b   1.000
_cell.length_c   1.000
_cell.angle_alpha   90.00
_cell.angle_beta   90.00
_cell.angle_gamma   90.00
#
_symmetry.space_group_name_H-M   'P 1'
#
loop_
_entity.id
_entity.type
_entity.pdbx_description
1 polymer ?
#
loop_
_entity_poly.entity_id
_entity_poly.type
_entity_poly.pdbx_seq_one_letter_code
_entity_poly.pdbx_strand_id
1 'polypeptide(L)'
;MKLSPSPRPKWPPAGFAFESGVYAKVPTSKQLVGVISASGALSSKIKECSKFVCGAVQVAAEPGCLWWEVNSRVFSRDKVLLGKLRTIGSTSAARDIKTILLVSPEPIETLEYISDIEVICHQEAKPDGIESFTYSKVTE
;
A
#
# COMPACT_ATOMS: atom_id res chain seq x y z
N MET A 1 -7.19 32.96 21.78
CA MET A 1 -6.55 31.64 22.00
C MET A 1 -5.82 31.26 20.72
N LYS A 2 -4.50 31.48 20.64
CA LYS A 2 -3.71 31.04 19.48
C LYS A 2 -3.53 29.53 19.60
N LEU A 3 -4.30 28.76 18.84
CA LEU A 3 -3.99 27.35 18.61
C LEU A 3 -2.60 27.35 17.94
N SER A 4 -1.56 26.94 18.67
CA SER A 4 -0.26 26.66 18.04
C SER A 4 -0.54 25.67 16.91
N PRO A 5 -0.16 25.99 15.65
CA PRO A 5 -0.33 25.04 14.57
C PRO A 5 0.42 23.77 14.95
N SER A 6 -0.23 22.62 14.80
CA SER A 6 0.37 21.31 15.09
C SER A 6 1.78 21.25 14.49
N PRO A 7 2.77 20.77 15.25
CA PRO A 7 4.15 20.69 14.76
C PRO A 7 4.14 19.98 13.41
N ARG A 8 4.74 20.64 12.41
CA ARG A 8 4.83 20.08 11.06
C ARG A 8 5.42 18.68 11.16
N PRO A 9 4.86 17.68 10.47
CA PRO A 9 5.39 16.32 10.50
C PRO A 9 6.90 16.36 10.22
N LYS A 10 7.70 15.71 11.08
CA LYS A 10 9.13 15.58 10.83
C LYS A 10 9.33 14.79 9.53
N TRP A 11 9.96 15.44 8.56
CA TRP A 11 10.35 14.88 7.29
C TRP A 11 11.87 14.64 7.29
N PRO A 12 12.39 13.51 6.78
CA PRO A 12 11.66 12.35 6.27
C PRO A 12 10.94 11.56 7.39
N PRO A 13 9.85 10.84 7.08
CA PRO A 13 9.14 10.06 8.07
C PRO A 13 10.00 8.90 8.58
N ALA A 14 10.13 8.79 9.91
CA ALA A 14 11.02 7.82 10.53
C ALA A 14 10.60 6.36 10.23
N GLY A 15 11.58 5.55 9.83
CA GLY A 15 11.38 4.13 9.53
C GLY A 15 10.72 3.83 8.19
N PHE A 16 10.75 4.78 7.25
CA PHE A 16 10.46 4.54 5.84
C PHE A 16 11.76 4.19 5.11
N ALA A 17 11.70 3.21 4.21
CA ALA A 17 12.72 3.01 3.19
C ALA A 17 12.69 4.20 2.22
N PHE A 18 13.85 4.65 1.78
CA PHE A 18 13.99 5.78 0.86
C PHE A 18 14.70 5.34 -0.40
N GLU A 19 14.13 5.71 -1.55
CA GLU A 19 14.74 5.52 -2.85
C GLU A 19 14.34 6.68 -3.78
N SER A 20 15.32 7.44 -4.26
CA SER A 20 15.15 8.47 -5.30
C SER A 20 13.99 9.47 -5.05
N GLY A 21 13.78 9.92 -3.81
CA GLY A 21 12.70 10.87 -3.47
C GLY A 21 11.37 10.23 -3.09
N VAL A 22 11.27 8.90 -3.16
CA VAL A 22 10.13 8.09 -2.74
C VAL A 22 10.43 7.43 -1.39
N TYR A 23 9.44 7.48 -0.51
CA TYR A 23 9.47 6.87 0.81
C TYR A 23 8.39 5.80 0.88
N ALA A 24 8.76 4.59 1.29
CA ALA A 24 7.83 3.48 1.46
C ALA A 24 8.02 2.80 2.82
N LYS A 25 6.92 2.38 3.43
CA LYS A 25 6.94 1.62 4.69
C LYS A 25 5.83 0.59 4.70
N VAL A 26 6.19 -0.66 4.95
CA VAL A 26 5.21 -1.73 5.18
C VAL A 26 4.86 -1.74 6.67
N PRO A 27 3.62 -1.40 7.06
CA PRO A 27 3.17 -1.53 8.44
C PRO A 27 3.18 -3.00 8.86
N THR A 28 3.54 -3.25 10.12
CA THR A 28 3.39 -4.57 10.73
C THR A 28 1.90 -4.96 10.81
N SER A 29 1.56 -6.24 10.94
CA SER A 29 0.16 -6.69 11.01
C SER A 29 -0.65 -5.97 12.09
N LYS A 30 -0.05 -5.65 13.24
CA LYS A 30 -0.70 -4.86 14.31
C LYS A 30 -0.97 -3.41 13.90
N GLN A 31 0.00 -2.79 13.23
CA GLN A 31 -0.16 -1.43 12.70
C GLN A 31 -1.13 -1.39 11.53
N LEU A 32 -1.13 -2.42 10.69
CA LEU A 32 -2.01 -2.59 9.56
C LEU A 32 -3.47 -2.55 10.02
N VAL A 33 -3.84 -3.34 11.02
CA VAL A 33 -5.19 -3.31 11.62
C VAL A 33 -5.51 -1.90 12.11
N GLY A 34 -4.61 -1.23 12.82
CA GLY A 34 -4.83 0.14 13.31
C GLY A 34 -5.02 1.18 12.19
N VAL A 35 -4.20 1.12 11.15
CA VAL A 35 -4.28 2.03 9.98
C VAL A 35 -5.56 1.78 9.19
N ILE A 36 -5.92 0.51 9.02
CA ILE A 36 -7.15 0.07 8.38
C ILE A 36 -8.36 0.57 9.18
N SER A 37 -8.40 0.32 10.49
CA SER A 37 -9.49 0.76 11.37
C SER A 37 -9.64 2.29 11.45
N ALA A 38 -8.54 3.04 11.36
CA ALA A 38 -8.57 4.52 11.35
C ALA A 38 -9.05 5.10 10.01
N SER A 39 -8.90 4.34 8.92
CA SER A 39 -9.30 4.76 7.58
C SER A 39 -10.78 4.45 7.35
N GLY A 40 -11.68 5.30 7.87
CA GLY A 40 -13.14 5.11 7.71
C GLY A 40 -13.60 4.98 6.25
N ALA A 41 -12.82 5.52 5.31
CA ALA A 41 -13.04 5.45 3.86
C ALA A 41 -12.73 4.08 3.22
N LEU A 42 -12.07 3.15 3.92
CA LEU A 42 -11.73 1.83 3.39
C LEU A 42 -12.65 0.70 3.83
N SER A 43 -13.71 0.99 4.59
CA SER A 43 -14.59 0.01 5.26
C SER A 43 -15.07 -1.16 4.39
N SER A 44 -15.28 -0.97 3.09
CA SER A 44 -15.61 -2.08 2.17
C SER A 44 -14.45 -3.05 1.94
N LYS A 45 -13.23 -2.53 1.72
CA LYS A 45 -12.03 -3.37 1.57
C LYS A 45 -11.57 -3.99 2.88
N ILE A 46 -11.87 -3.37 4.03
CA ILE A 46 -11.60 -3.96 5.36
C ILE A 46 -12.39 -5.27 5.54
N LYS A 47 -13.64 -5.27 5.09
CA LYS A 47 -14.47 -6.49 5.12
C LYS A 47 -13.87 -7.59 4.25
N GLU A 48 -13.25 -7.22 3.13
CA GLU A 48 -12.50 -8.15 2.28
C GLU A 48 -11.27 -8.68 3.02
N CYS A 49 -10.54 -7.85 3.77
CA CYS A 49 -9.41 -8.29 4.62
C CYS A 49 -9.80 -9.23 5.78
N SER A 50 -11.09 -9.40 6.05
CA SER A 50 -11.58 -10.40 7.00
C SER A 50 -11.72 -11.79 6.35
N LYS A 51 -11.78 -11.85 5.02
CA LYS A 51 -11.95 -13.06 4.22
C LYS A 51 -10.72 -13.42 3.41
N PHE A 52 -9.98 -12.40 2.97
CA PHE A 52 -8.86 -12.51 2.05
C PHE A 52 -7.58 -11.93 2.65
N VAL A 53 -6.44 -12.36 2.13
CA VAL A 53 -5.14 -11.87 2.56
C VAL A 53 -4.97 -10.40 2.18
N CYS A 54 -4.70 -9.56 3.18
CA CYS A 54 -4.42 -8.15 2.97
C CYS A 54 -3.04 -7.73 3.46
N GLY A 55 -2.51 -6.70 2.81
CA GLY A 55 -1.36 -5.93 3.21
C GLY A 55 -1.66 -4.45 3.06
N ALA A 56 -0.76 -3.60 3.54
CA ALA A 56 -0.76 -2.21 3.13
C ALA A 56 0.67 -1.75 2.94
N VAL A 57 0.82 -0.60 2.30
CA VAL A 57 2.08 0.13 2.26
C VAL A 57 1.76 1.60 2.44
N GLN A 58 2.55 2.25 3.30
CA GLN A 58 2.53 3.70 3.43
C GLN A 58 3.55 4.27 2.47
N VAL A 59 3.12 5.21 1.64
CA VAL A 59 3.92 5.80 0.56
C VAL A 59 3.92 7.31 0.71
N ALA A 60 5.05 7.94 0.38
CA ALA A 60 5.16 9.38 0.32
C ALA A 60 6.25 9.78 -0.67
N ALA A 61 6.12 10.93 -1.32
CA ALA A 61 7.11 11.43 -2.27
C ALA A 61 7.48 12.88 -1.94
N GLU A 62 8.75 13.26 -2.10
CA GLU A 62 9.18 14.65 -1.91
C GLU A 62 8.48 15.64 -2.87
N PRO A 63 8.43 15.38 -4.19
CA PRO A 63 7.69 16.26 -5.11
C PRO A 63 6.18 16.00 -5.13
N GLY A 64 5.71 14.93 -4.49
CA GLY A 64 4.36 14.39 -4.69
C GLY A 64 4.34 13.37 -5.82
N CYS A 65 3.17 12.83 -6.11
CA CYS A 65 2.99 11.74 -7.06
C CYS A 65 1.65 11.84 -7.78
N LEU A 66 1.61 11.70 -9.11
CA LEU A 66 0.34 11.74 -9.85
C LEU A 66 -0.47 10.46 -9.62
N TRP A 67 0.18 9.31 -9.58
CA TRP A 67 -0.42 8.06 -9.19
C TRP A 67 0.66 7.10 -8.70
N TRP A 68 0.26 6.18 -7.82
CA TRP A 68 1.16 5.19 -7.27
C TRP A 68 0.90 3.85 -7.92
N GLU A 69 1.96 3.14 -8.23
CA GLU A 69 1.90 1.72 -8.57
C GLU A 69 2.60 0.93 -7.49
N VAL A 70 1.87 0.00 -6.89
CA VAL A 70 2.43 -0.91 -5.90
C VAL A 70 2.38 -2.31 -6.48
N ASN A 71 3.56 -2.85 -6.77
CA ASN A 71 3.75 -4.23 -7.16
C ASN A 71 4.10 -5.04 -5.92
N SER A 72 3.49 -6.21 -5.79
CA SER A 72 3.69 -7.08 -4.65
C SER A 72 3.47 -8.52 -5.05
N ARG A 73 3.87 -9.46 -4.20
CA ARG A 73 3.77 -10.89 -4.46
C ARG A 73 3.04 -11.57 -3.33
N VAL A 74 2.21 -12.53 -3.70
CA VAL A 74 1.46 -13.36 -2.75
C VAL A 74 2.19 -14.68 -2.62
N PHE A 75 2.50 -15.06 -1.39
CA PHE A 75 3.22 -16.28 -1.06
C PHE A 75 2.35 -17.19 -0.21
N SER A 76 2.51 -18.50 -0.40
CA SER A 76 1.99 -19.52 0.49
C SER A 76 2.72 -19.50 1.84
N ARG A 77 2.14 -20.16 2.84
CA ARG A 77 2.80 -20.42 4.12
C ARG A 77 4.19 -21.05 3.95
N ASP A 78 4.35 -21.90 2.94
CA ASP A 78 5.59 -22.59 2.61
C ASP A 78 6.55 -21.76 1.74
N LYS A 79 6.28 -20.45 1.60
CA LYS A 79 7.05 -19.46 0.82
C LYS A 79 7.07 -19.74 -0.69
N VAL A 80 6.07 -20.45 -1.20
CA VAL A 80 5.89 -20.66 -2.64
C VAL A 80 5.17 -19.44 -3.21
N LEU A 81 5.69 -18.90 -4.32
CA LEU A 81 5.05 -17.78 -5.02
C LEU A 81 3.72 -18.24 -5.64
N LEU A 82 2.61 -17.69 -5.19
CA LEU A 82 1.27 -18.00 -5.69
C LEU A 82 0.81 -17.05 -6.78
N GLY A 83 1.21 -15.78 -6.68
CA GLY A 83 0.74 -14.76 -7.59
C GLY A 83 1.47 -13.44 -7.45
N LYS A 84 1.27 -12.58 -8.44
CA LYS A 84 1.70 -11.18 -8.43
C LYS A 84 0.49 -10.28 -8.31
N LEU A 85 0.61 -9.27 -7.49
CA LEU A 85 -0.44 -8.33 -7.18
C LEU A 85 0.02 -6.92 -7.52
N ARG A 86 -0.71 -6.26 -8.42
CA ARG A 86 -0.52 -4.85 -8.77
C ARG A 86 -1.69 -4.04 -8.26
N THR A 87 -1.41 -3.01 -7.48
CA THR A 87 -2.40 -2.08 -6.95
C THR A 87 -2.06 -0.65 -7.35
N ILE A 88 -3.05 0.07 -7.86
CA ILE A 88 -2.89 1.47 -8.24
C ILE A 88 -3.46 2.38 -7.15
N GLY A 89 -2.62 3.24 -6.60
CA GLY A 89 -2.99 4.26 -5.63
C GLY A 89 -3.30 5.60 -6.31
N SER A 90 -4.11 6.42 -5.62
CA SER A 90 -4.45 7.79 -6.05
C SER A 90 -3.30 8.76 -5.84
N THR A 91 -3.37 9.93 -6.48
CA THR A 91 -2.37 11.01 -6.32
C THR A 91 -2.07 11.35 -4.85
N SER A 92 -0.82 11.76 -4.59
CA SER A 92 -0.38 12.29 -3.31
C SER A 92 0.31 13.64 -3.49
N ALA A 93 0.03 14.59 -2.61
CA ALA A 93 0.76 15.85 -2.60
C ALA A 93 2.22 15.66 -2.15
N ALA A 94 3.04 16.68 -2.36
CA ALA A 94 4.40 16.74 -1.85
C ALA A 94 4.43 16.51 -0.34
N ARG A 95 5.24 15.54 0.09
CA ARG A 95 5.41 15.14 1.50
C ARG A 95 4.12 14.68 2.19
N ASP A 96 3.14 14.22 1.41
CA ASP A 96 1.90 13.62 1.90
C ASP A 96 2.05 12.11 2.04
N ILE A 97 1.80 11.57 3.24
CA ILE A 97 1.86 10.14 3.51
C ILE A 97 0.48 9.54 3.19
N LYS A 98 0.42 8.72 2.14
CA LYS A 98 -0.75 7.92 1.79
C LYS A 98 -0.59 6.49 2.27
N THR A 99 -1.69 5.84 2.60
CA THR A 99 -1.72 4.38 2.80
C THR A 99 -2.45 3.74 1.62
N ILE A 100 -1.79 2.80 0.97
CA ILE A 100 -2.36 1.99 -0.12
C ILE A 100 -2.61 0.60 0.45
N LEU A 101 -3.86 0.13 0.35
CA LEU A 101 -4.25 -1.22 0.77
C LEU A 101 -4.09 -2.19 -0.39
N LEU A 102 -3.41 -3.30 -0.11
CA LEU A 102 -3.18 -4.42 -1.01
C LEU A 102 -4.12 -5.55 -0.57
N VAL A 103 -4.98 -6.04 -1.46
CA VAL A 103 -5.98 -7.07 -1.13
C VAL A 103 -5.80 -8.21 -2.10
N SER A 104 -5.26 -9.35 -1.70
CA SER A 104 -5.23 -10.55 -2.56
C SER A 104 -6.65 -11.12 -2.69
N PRO A 105 -7.04 -11.77 -3.80
CA PRO A 105 -8.27 -12.58 -3.84
C PRO A 105 -8.10 -13.94 -3.14
N GLU A 106 -6.90 -14.26 -2.66
CA GLU A 106 -6.65 -15.52 -1.97
C GLU A 106 -7.18 -15.47 -0.51
N PRO A 107 -7.79 -16.56 -0.02
CA PRO A 107 -8.44 -16.61 1.28
C PRO A 107 -7.43 -16.46 2.43
N ILE A 108 -7.80 -15.76 3.49
CA ILE A 108 -6.91 -15.57 4.66
C ILE A 108 -6.68 -16.87 5.45
N GLU A 109 -7.59 -17.84 5.31
CA GLU A 109 -7.55 -19.14 6.00
C GLU A 109 -6.34 -20.00 5.59
N THR A 110 -5.77 -19.78 4.41
CA THR A 110 -4.62 -20.55 3.89
C THR A 110 -3.27 -20.08 4.45
N LEU A 111 -3.26 -19.11 5.37
CA LEU A 111 -2.06 -18.52 5.98
C LEU A 111 -1.06 -17.95 4.95
N GLU A 112 -1.59 -17.52 3.81
CA GLU A 112 -0.87 -16.81 2.77
C GLU A 112 -0.56 -15.37 3.19
N TYR A 113 0.49 -14.80 2.60
CA TYR A 113 0.93 -13.45 2.93
C TYR A 113 1.46 -12.67 1.72
N ILE A 114 1.35 -11.35 1.79
CA ILE A 114 1.88 -10.44 0.77
C ILE A 114 3.30 -10.02 1.17
N SER A 115 4.23 -10.12 0.24
CA SER A 115 5.62 -9.69 0.40
C SER A 115 6.19 -9.16 -0.92
N ASP A 116 7.50 -8.90 -0.98
CA ASP A 116 8.19 -8.29 -2.12
C ASP A 116 7.48 -7.05 -2.65
N ILE A 117 7.17 -6.11 -1.74
CA ILE A 117 6.43 -4.89 -2.06
C ILE A 117 7.39 -3.86 -2.68
N GLU A 118 7.12 -3.51 -3.93
CA GLU A 118 7.80 -2.49 -4.72
C GLU A 118 6.83 -1.33 -4.96
N VAL A 119 7.30 -0.11 -4.72
CA VAL A 119 6.49 1.10 -4.83
C VAL A 119 7.11 2.00 -5.89
N ILE A 120 6.30 2.34 -6.89
CA ILE A 120 6.70 3.21 -7.99
C ILE A 120 5.82 4.46 -7.92
N CYS A 121 6.47 5.62 -7.96
CA CYS A 121 5.80 6.89 -8.10
C CYS A 121 5.85 7.35 -9.56
N HIS A 122 4.68 7.49 -10.17
CA HIS A 122 4.57 7.98 -11.53
C HIS A 122 4.32 9.49 -11.55
N GLN A 123 5.18 10.20 -12.29
CA GLN A 123 5.09 11.65 -12.52
C GLN A 123 4.36 11.99 -13.84
N GLU A 124 3.92 10.97 -14.55
CA GLU A 124 3.19 11.07 -15.82
C GLU A 124 1.69 10.77 -15.63
N ALA A 125 0.89 11.19 -16.61
CA ALA A 125 -0.55 10.96 -16.57
C ALA A 125 -0.84 9.45 -16.52
N LYS A 126 -1.79 9.05 -15.68
CA LYS A 126 -2.20 7.65 -15.59
C LYS A 126 -2.74 7.20 -16.96
N PRO A 127 -2.22 6.09 -17.54
CA PRO A 127 -2.74 5.54 -18.78
C PRO A 127 -4.22 5.16 -18.68
N ASP A 128 -4.97 5.44 -19.75
CA ASP A 128 -6.38 5.07 -19.84
C ASP A 128 -6.55 3.54 -19.85
N GLY A 129 -7.53 3.05 -19.08
CA GLY A 129 -7.83 1.62 -19.00
C GLY A 129 -6.96 0.81 -18.03
N ILE A 130 -6.04 1.41 -17.28
CA ILE A 130 -5.33 0.70 -16.22
C ILE A 130 -6.28 0.35 -15.08
N GLU A 131 -6.48 -0.95 -14.88
CA GLU A 131 -7.16 -1.53 -13.74
C GLU A 131 -6.52 -1.07 -12.44
N SER A 132 -7.35 -0.68 -11.47
CA SER A 132 -6.85 -0.23 -10.17
C SER A 132 -6.27 -1.38 -9.33
N PHE A 133 -6.57 -2.60 -9.72
CA PHE A 133 -6.23 -3.81 -9.01
C PHE A 133 -6.12 -4.96 -10.01
N THR A 134 -4.97 -5.61 -10.08
CA THR A 134 -4.74 -6.78 -10.93
C THR A 134 -4.02 -7.85 -10.12
N TYR A 135 -4.59 -9.05 -10.09
CA TYR A 135 -3.94 -10.23 -9.52
C TYR A 135 -3.66 -11.24 -10.64
N SER A 136 -2.40 -11.63 -10.78
CA SER A 136 -1.95 -12.63 -11.75
C SER A 136 -1.45 -13.84 -10.99
N LYS A 137 -2.26 -14.90 -10.96
CA LYS A 137 -1.88 -16.18 -10.38
C LYS A 137 -0.73 -16.78 -11.20
N VAL A 138 0.30 -17.27 -10.53
CA VAL A 138 1.33 -18.08 -11.16
C VAL A 138 0.69 -19.44 -11.39
N THR A 139 0.20 -19.69 -12.60
CA THR A 139 -0.23 -21.02 -13.02
C THR A 139 0.98 -21.93 -13.06
N GLU A 140 0.89 -23.06 -12.34
CA GLU A 140 1.78 -24.22 -12.50
C GLU A 140 1.63 -24.82 -13.91
#